data_AF-A0A521BWP2-F1
#
_entry.id   AF-A0A521BWP2-F1
#
_cell.length_a   1.000
_cell.length_b   1.000
_cell.length_c   1.000
_cell.angle_alpha   90.00
_cell.angle_beta   90.00
_cell.angle_gamma   90.00
#
_symmetry.space_group_name_H-M   'P 1'
#
loop_
_entity.id
_entity.type
_entity.pdbx_description
1 polymer ?
#
loop_
_entity_poly.entity_id
_entity_poly.type
_entity_poly.pdbx_seq_one_letter_code
_entity_poly.pdbx_strand_id
1 'polypeptide(L)'
;MRAIFLFLIITVGLISTSCVGNLFQDNDDFVKAKVETEQLSLINFSSDTVYYFAIESELAARANYVLRSSEQNQLLPKSNTAISWSQTGSSKSGDKIIVMYWKGDAPKADEEVKSFTVKR
;
A
#
# COMPACT_ATOMS: atom_id res chain seq x y z
N MET A 1 -12.88 61.36 -19.98
CA MET A 1 -12.26 60.16 -20.59
C MET A 1 -12.01 59.15 -19.49
N ARG A 2 -12.44 57.91 -19.71
CA ARG A 2 -12.26 56.76 -18.81
C ARG A 2 -10.87 56.15 -19.03
N ALA A 3 -10.18 55.78 -17.96
CA ALA A 3 -9.22 54.68 -17.98
C ALA A 3 -9.22 54.04 -16.59
N ILE A 4 -9.91 52.90 -16.50
CA ILE A 4 -9.95 51.98 -15.36
C ILE A 4 -8.65 51.17 -15.44
N PHE A 5 -7.80 51.23 -14.41
CA PHE A 5 -6.63 50.36 -14.33
C PHE A 5 -7.02 49.05 -13.63
N LEU A 6 -6.83 47.97 -14.38
CA LEU A 6 -7.13 46.58 -14.04
C LEU A 6 -6.22 46.00 -12.95
N PHE A 7 -6.84 45.13 -12.16
CA PHE A 7 -6.26 44.06 -11.36
C PHE A 7 -5.12 43.29 -12.06
N LEU A 8 -4.07 42.95 -11.31
CA LEU A 8 -3.50 41.61 -11.39
C LEU A 8 -2.90 41.20 -10.04
N ILE A 9 -3.62 40.33 -9.33
CA ILE A 9 -3.14 39.58 -8.18
C ILE A 9 -2.22 38.50 -8.74
N ILE A 10 -0.90 38.63 -8.53
CA ILE A 10 0.02 37.51 -8.72
C ILE A 10 0.27 36.92 -7.34
N THR A 11 -0.42 35.81 -7.09
CA THR A 11 -0.20 34.88 -6.00
C THR A 11 1.26 34.45 -5.98
N VAL A 12 1.97 34.86 -4.92
CA VAL A 12 3.28 34.30 -4.59
C VAL A 12 3.05 32.86 -4.12
N GLY A 13 3.18 31.91 -5.05
CA GLY A 13 3.29 30.48 -4.78
C GLY A 13 4.61 30.19 -4.06
N LEU A 14 4.66 30.49 -2.76
CA LEU A 14 5.72 30.10 -1.86
C LEU A 14 5.50 28.65 -1.42
N ILE A 15 6.24 27.75 -2.05
CA ILE A 15 6.95 26.64 -1.40
C ILE A 15 6.10 25.78 -0.44
N SER A 16 5.52 24.72 -0.99
CA SER A 16 5.30 23.48 -0.23
C SER A 16 5.58 22.27 -1.11
N THR A 17 6.78 22.24 -1.71
CA THR A 17 7.42 20.97 -2.07
C THR A 17 7.89 20.29 -0.79
N SER A 18 6.94 19.74 -0.02
CA SER A 18 7.28 18.68 0.91
C SER A 18 7.66 17.47 0.04
N CYS A 19 8.97 17.26 -0.11
CA CYS A 19 9.52 15.97 -0.47
C CYS A 19 9.03 14.97 0.58
N VAL A 20 7.90 14.32 0.30
CA VAL A 20 7.54 13.08 0.98
C VAL A 20 8.62 12.09 0.56
N GLY A 21 9.54 11.82 1.48
CA GLY A 21 10.64 10.89 1.28
C GLY A 21 10.11 9.59 0.69
N ASN A 22 10.80 9.12 -0.35
CA ASN A 22 10.53 7.84 -0.99
C ASN A 22 10.52 6.72 0.07
N LEU A 23 9.32 6.27 0.45
CA LEU A 23 9.08 5.06 1.22
C LEU A 23 8.97 3.85 0.28
N PHE A 24 9.87 3.78 -0.70
CA PHE A 24 10.01 2.59 -1.52
C PHE A 24 11.29 1.91 -1.06
N GLN A 25 11.14 0.91 -0.18
CA GLN A 25 12.21 -0.07 0.03
C GLN A 25 12.45 -0.72 -1.34
N ASP A 26 13.61 -0.43 -1.91
CA ASP A 26 13.99 -0.85 -3.25
C ASP A 26 14.54 -2.27 -3.19
N ASN A 27 13.63 -3.22 -2.99
CA ASN A 27 13.85 -4.60 -3.40
C ASN A 27 13.26 -4.74 -4.81
N ASP A 28 13.73 -5.74 -5.58
CA ASP A 28 13.12 -6.23 -6.84
C ASP A 28 11.71 -6.86 -6.60
N ASP A 29 10.97 -6.25 -5.69
CA ASP A 29 9.64 -6.62 -5.27
C ASP A 29 8.63 -5.88 -6.14
N PHE A 30 7.78 -6.68 -6.79
CA PHE A 30 6.73 -6.19 -7.67
C PHE A 30 5.51 -5.69 -6.90
N VAL A 31 5.54 -5.70 -5.56
CA VAL A 31 4.55 -5.05 -4.70
C VAL A 31 5.27 -4.08 -3.78
N LYS A 32 4.78 -2.84 -3.70
CA LYS A 32 5.21 -1.89 -2.67
C LYS A 32 4.00 -1.40 -1.88
N ALA A 33 4.25 -0.83 -0.71
CA ALA A 33 3.21 -0.31 0.15
C ALA A 33 3.43 1.16 0.50
N LYS A 34 2.34 1.90 0.65
CA LYS A 34 2.31 3.27 1.14
C LYS A 34 1.37 3.34 2.33
N VAL A 35 1.89 3.85 3.44
CA VAL A 35 1.15 4.04 4.69
C VAL A 35 0.38 5.34 4.61
N GLU A 36 -0.90 5.27 4.93
CA GLU A 36 -1.78 6.43 5.03
C GLU A 36 -2.51 6.40 6.39
N THR A 37 -3.09 7.52 6.80
CA THR A 37 -3.66 7.68 8.15
C THR A 37 -4.66 6.56 8.51
N GLU A 38 -5.50 6.15 7.56
CA GLU A 38 -6.61 5.22 7.79
C GLU A 38 -6.49 3.90 7.03
N GLN A 39 -5.46 3.77 6.18
CA GLN A 39 -5.32 2.65 5.28
C GLN A 39 -3.87 2.38 4.86
N LEU A 40 -3.66 1.16 4.36
CA LEU A 40 -2.46 0.74 3.65
C LEU A 40 -2.78 0.67 2.15
N SER A 41 -2.06 1.43 1.34
CA SER A 41 -2.16 1.32 -0.12
C SER A 41 -1.10 0.35 -0.62
N LEU A 42 -1.51 -0.76 -1.21
CA LEU A 42 -0.62 -1.70 -1.89
C LEU A 42 -0.62 -1.43 -3.39
N ILE A 43 0.57 -1.42 -3.99
CA ILE A 43 0.76 -1.09 -5.41
C ILE A 43 1.44 -2.27 -6.09
N ASN A 44 0.82 -2.80 -7.14
CA ASN A 44 1.37 -3.87 -7.96
C ASN A 44 2.09 -3.28 -9.18
N PHE A 45 3.40 -3.41 -9.21
CA PHE A 45 4.24 -3.04 -10.35
C PHE A 45 4.45 -4.18 -11.35
N SER A 46 3.91 -5.38 -11.10
CA SER A 46 3.93 -6.51 -12.05
C SER A 46 3.01 -6.27 -13.26
N SER A 47 3.28 -6.96 -14.37
CA SER A 47 2.33 -7.15 -15.46
C SER A 47 1.28 -8.22 -15.17
N ASP A 48 1.47 -8.98 -14.10
CA ASP A 48 0.62 -10.10 -13.72
C ASP A 48 -0.24 -9.72 -12.51
N THR A 49 -1.38 -10.39 -12.36
CA THR A 49 -2.17 -10.34 -11.12
C THR A 49 -1.33 -10.92 -9.97
N VAL A 50 -1.41 -10.25 -8.84
CA VAL A 50 -0.75 -10.64 -7.59
C VAL A 50 -1.81 -10.83 -6.54
N TYR A 51 -1.59 -11.73 -5.59
CA TYR A 51 -2.48 -11.92 -4.46
C TYR A 51 -1.78 -11.50 -3.19
N TYR A 52 -2.56 -11.08 -2.19
CA TYR A 52 -2.01 -10.57 -0.93
C TYR A 52 -2.72 -11.12 0.29
N PHE A 53 -2.05 -10.99 1.42
CA PHE A 53 -2.64 -11.11 2.73
C PHE A 53 -1.94 -10.13 3.67
N ALA A 54 -2.70 -9.33 4.40
CA ALA A 54 -2.18 -8.32 5.33
C ALA A 54 -2.74 -8.58 6.72
N ILE A 55 -1.85 -8.70 7.70
CA ILE A 55 -2.21 -9.02 9.08
C ILE A 55 -1.28 -8.31 10.06
N GLU A 56 -1.79 -7.90 11.22
CA GLU A 56 -0.93 -7.43 12.30
C GLU A 56 0.06 -8.51 12.75
N SER A 57 1.31 -8.13 12.93
CA SER A 57 2.40 -9.05 13.31
C SER A 57 2.12 -9.85 14.59
N GLU A 58 1.44 -9.24 15.58
CA GLU A 58 1.07 -9.92 16.83
C GLU A 58 0.00 -11.00 16.62
N LEU A 59 -0.88 -10.82 15.63
CA LEU A 59 -1.91 -11.79 15.27
C LEU A 59 -1.35 -12.88 14.38
N ALA A 60 -0.38 -12.56 13.51
CA ALA A 60 0.27 -13.53 12.64
C ALA A 60 0.89 -14.70 13.42
N ALA A 61 1.48 -14.43 14.59
CA ALA A 61 2.07 -15.45 15.45
C ALA A 61 1.03 -16.39 16.11
N ARG A 62 -0.24 -16.01 16.14
CA ARG A 62 -1.33 -16.72 16.85
C ARG A 62 -2.37 -17.31 15.90
N ALA A 63 -2.42 -16.83 14.66
CA ALA A 63 -3.39 -17.24 13.67
C ALA A 63 -2.90 -18.46 12.90
N ASN A 64 -3.78 -19.44 12.71
CA ASN A 64 -3.58 -20.49 11.72
C ASN A 64 -4.28 -20.04 10.43
N TYR A 65 -3.53 -19.39 9.53
CA TYR A 65 -4.05 -18.89 8.27
C TYR A 65 -3.59 -19.74 7.09
N VAL A 66 -4.46 -19.88 6.10
CA VAL A 66 -4.14 -20.54 4.82
C VAL A 66 -4.22 -19.47 3.74
N LEU A 67 -3.09 -19.19 3.12
CA LEU A 67 -3.03 -18.27 1.98
C LEU A 67 -3.74 -18.93 0.78
N ARG A 68 -4.69 -18.21 0.20
CA ARG A 68 -5.44 -18.63 -0.99
C ARG A 68 -5.68 -17.44 -1.88
N SER A 69 -5.59 -17.63 -3.19
CA SER A 69 -5.93 -16.59 -4.14
C SER A 69 -7.44 -16.54 -4.33
N SER A 70 -7.99 -15.33 -4.30
CA SER A 70 -9.39 -15.06 -4.55
C SER A 70 -9.59 -13.64 -5.08
N GLU A 71 -10.80 -13.33 -5.54
CA GLU A 71 -11.12 -11.98 -6.01
C GLU A 71 -11.01 -10.92 -4.90
N GLN A 72 -11.19 -11.31 -3.64
CA GLN A 72 -11.14 -10.40 -2.50
C GLN A 72 -9.71 -9.95 -2.17
N ASN A 73 -8.70 -10.74 -2.55
CA ASN A 73 -7.31 -10.45 -2.25
C ASN A 73 -6.42 -10.37 -3.49
N GLN A 74 -7.00 -9.98 -4.63
CA GLN A 74 -6.26 -9.69 -5.85
C GLN A 74 -5.77 -8.24 -5.88
N LEU A 75 -4.55 -8.06 -6.38
CA LEU A 75 -4.01 -6.82 -6.92
C LEU A 75 -3.87 -7.00 -8.43
N LEU A 76 -4.65 -6.24 -9.19
CA LEU A 76 -4.59 -6.27 -10.65
C LEU A 76 -3.23 -5.76 -11.15
N PRO A 77 -2.84 -6.11 -12.38
CA PRO A 77 -1.62 -5.59 -13.00
C PRO A 77 -1.60 -4.06 -12.99
N LYS A 78 -0.45 -3.49 -12.59
CA LYS A 78 -0.21 -2.03 -12.63
C LYS A 78 -1.27 -1.22 -11.87
N SER A 79 -1.90 -1.80 -10.85
CA SER A 79 -2.96 -1.17 -10.06
C SER A 79 -2.54 -0.94 -8.61
N ASN A 80 -3.36 -0.21 -7.89
CA ASN A 80 -3.28 -0.09 -6.44
C ASN A 80 -4.60 -0.51 -5.77
N THR A 81 -4.50 -1.01 -4.55
CA THR A 81 -5.64 -1.38 -3.71
C THR A 81 -5.42 -0.81 -2.31
N ALA A 82 -6.47 -0.24 -1.72
CA ALA A 82 -6.46 0.26 -0.36
C ALA A 82 -7.02 -0.80 0.61
N ILE A 83 -6.33 -1.01 1.72
CA ILE A 83 -6.73 -1.91 2.80
C ILE A 83 -6.95 -1.05 4.05
N SER A 84 -8.18 -1.00 4.55
CA SER A 84 -8.45 -0.33 5.82
C SER A 84 -7.70 -1.04 6.95
N TRP A 85 -7.15 -0.28 7.91
CA TRP A 85 -6.50 -0.88 9.07
C TRP A 85 -7.40 -1.90 9.81
N SER A 86 -8.71 -1.65 9.82
CA SER A 86 -9.71 -2.57 10.40
C SER A 86 -9.70 -3.97 9.77
N GLN A 87 -9.30 -4.10 8.50
CA GLN A 87 -9.22 -5.37 7.78
C GLN A 87 -7.95 -6.15 8.10
N THR A 88 -6.94 -5.53 8.71
CA THR A 88 -5.67 -6.18 9.08
C THR A 88 -5.72 -6.89 10.45
N GLY A 89 -6.86 -6.85 11.13
CA GLY A 89 -7.13 -7.65 12.32
C GLY A 89 -7.14 -6.89 13.66
N SER A 90 -6.96 -5.57 13.70
CA SER A 90 -7.11 -4.81 14.95
C SER A 90 -7.58 -3.36 14.76
N SER A 91 -8.32 -2.90 15.76
CA SER A 91 -8.71 -1.50 15.97
C SER A 91 -7.71 -0.71 16.83
N LYS A 92 -6.78 -1.41 17.49
CA LYS A 92 -5.69 -0.82 18.28
C LYS A 92 -4.38 -1.06 17.56
N SER A 93 -3.56 -0.01 17.45
CA SER A 93 -2.28 -0.03 16.75
C SER A 93 -1.38 -1.18 17.20
N GLY A 94 -1.39 -2.29 16.47
CA GLY A 94 -0.17 -3.05 16.27
C GLY A 94 0.72 -2.19 15.39
N ASP A 95 1.91 -1.82 15.87
CA ASP A 95 2.82 -0.92 15.14
C ASP A 95 3.25 -1.48 13.79
N LYS A 96 3.08 -2.79 13.55
CA LYS A 96 3.65 -3.51 12.41
C LYS A 96 2.63 -4.43 11.74
N ILE A 97 2.41 -4.18 10.45
CA ILE A 97 1.64 -5.04 9.55
C ILE A 97 2.60 -5.90 8.73
N ILE A 98 2.35 -7.21 8.69
CA ILE A 98 3.03 -8.11 7.77
C ILE A 98 2.16 -8.21 6.52
N VAL A 99 2.76 -7.90 5.37
CA VAL A 99 2.15 -8.11 4.06
C VAL A 99 2.84 -9.29 3.42
N MET A 100 2.07 -10.32 3.10
CA MET A 100 2.50 -11.46 2.29
C MET A 100 1.87 -11.32 0.91
N TYR A 101 2.62 -11.66 -0.14
CA TYR A 101 2.13 -11.62 -1.50
C TYR A 101 2.78 -12.68 -2.38
N TRP A 102 2.02 -13.14 -3.38
CA TRP A 102 2.40 -14.23 -4.27
C TRP A 102 1.70 -14.11 -5.64
N LYS A 103 2.18 -14.87 -6.62
CA LYS A 103 1.53 -15.05 -7.93
C LYS A 103 0.94 -16.46 -8.02
N GLY A 104 -0.08 -16.66 -8.85
CA GLY A 104 -0.74 -17.97 -9.03
C GLY A 104 -1.93 -18.21 -8.08
N ASP A 105 -2.56 -19.38 -8.16
CA ASP A 105 -3.86 -19.69 -7.53
C ASP A 105 -3.79 -19.96 -6.02
N ALA A 106 -2.64 -20.41 -5.54
CA ALA A 106 -2.34 -20.54 -4.12
C ALA A 106 -0.84 -20.80 -4.02
N PRO A 107 -0.15 -20.23 -3.02
CA PRO A 107 1.25 -20.52 -2.84
C PRO A 107 1.41 -22.00 -2.50
N LYS A 108 1.99 -22.75 -3.43
CA LYS A 108 2.40 -24.14 -3.18
C LYS A 108 3.60 -24.15 -2.23
N ALA A 109 3.90 -25.33 -1.67
CA ALA A 109 5.02 -25.48 -0.76
C ALA A 109 6.39 -25.07 -1.36
N ASP A 110 6.48 -25.03 -2.69
CA ASP A 110 7.64 -24.64 -3.50
C ASP A 110 7.52 -23.25 -4.15
N GLU A 111 6.40 -22.54 -3.98
CA GLU A 111 6.23 -21.18 -4.51
C GLU A 111 6.67 -20.13 -3.49
N GLU A 112 7.42 -19.14 -3.96
CA GLU A 112 7.99 -18.08 -3.13
C GLU A 112 6.89 -17.08 -2.70
N VAL A 113 6.34 -17.28 -1.50
CA VAL A 113 5.59 -16.22 -0.81
C VAL A 113 6.60 -15.17 -0.37
N LYS A 114 6.52 -14.01 -0.98
CA LYS A 114 7.30 -12.86 -0.55
C LYS A 114 6.58 -12.13 0.57
N SER A 115 7.34 -11.47 1.44
CA SER A 115 6.75 -10.67 2.50
C SER A 115 7.61 -9.46 2.87
N PHE A 116 6.94 -8.41 3.33
CA PHE A 116 7.58 -7.27 3.97
C PHE A 116 6.74 -6.80 5.15
N THR A 117 7.36 -6.03 6.04
CA THR A 117 6.70 -5.44 7.20
C THR A 117 6.58 -3.94 7.03
N VAL A 118 5.39 -3.41 7.31
CA VAL A 118 5.08 -1.98 7.25
C VAL A 118 4.80 -1.47 8.65
N LYS A 119 5.32 -0.27 8.98
CA LYS A 119 5.00 0.41 10.23
C LYS A 119 3.83 1.37 10.03
N ARG A 120 2.79 1.29 10.87
CA ARG A 120 1.65 2.23 10.86
C ARG A 120 2.03 3.59 11.43
#